data_AF-A0A4Q2YKE0-F1
#
_entry.id   AF-A0A4Q2YKE0-F1
#
_cell.length_a   1.000
_cell.length_b   1.000
_cell.length_c   1.000
_cell.angle_alpha   90.00
_cell.angle_beta   90.00
_cell.angle_gamma   90.00
#
_symmetry.space_group_name_H-M   'P 1'
#
loop_
_entity.id
_entity.type
_entity.pdbx_description
1 polymer ?
#
loop_
_entity_poly.entity_id
_entity_poly.type
_entity_poly.pdbx_seq_one_letter_code
_entity_poly.pdbx_strand_id
1 'polypeptide(L)'
;DDGCIILVSTHNLGSVPEFCDRAVLLNKTVLASGPVEEVFTEPNLTKAFGGVLRQFHFEHSTIQNHDGRQVRVLTDDERPLVFGKDGHLEYKDRTGREDLVKTRSEEQD
;
A
#
# COMPACT_ATOMS: atom_id res chain seq x y z
N ASP A 1 -13.87 28.64 -3.63
CA ASP A 1 -12.98 27.48 -3.88
C ASP A 1 -13.49 26.70 -5.06
N ASP A 2 -12.73 26.74 -6.15
CA ASP A 2 -13.03 25.98 -7.36
C ASP A 2 -12.49 24.57 -7.16
N GLY A 3 -13.39 23.59 -6.97
CA GLY A 3 -13.00 22.20 -6.83
C GLY A 3 -12.42 21.66 -8.13
N CYS A 4 -11.22 21.09 -8.08
CA CYS A 4 -10.54 20.47 -9.21
C CYS A 4 -10.34 18.97 -8.95
N ILE A 5 -10.61 18.15 -9.96
CA ILE A 5 -10.26 16.72 -9.95
C ILE A 5 -9.03 16.54 -10.83
N ILE A 6 -8.00 15.90 -10.28
CA ILE A 6 -6.77 15.56 -11.00
C ILE A 6 -6.74 14.05 -11.17
N LEU A 7 -6.54 13.60 -12.42
CA LEU A 7 -6.33 12.20 -12.74
C LEU A 7 -4.88 11.98 -13.12
N VAL A 8 -4.21 11.05 -12.42
CA VAL A 8 -2.82 10.69 -12.65
C VAL A 8 -2.75 9.21 -13.03
N SER A 9 -2.10 8.91 -14.15
CA SER A 9 -1.72 7.54 -14.51
C SER A 9 -0.23 7.37 -14.23
N THR A 10 0.12 6.50 -13.29
CA THR A 10 1.51 6.26 -12.89
C THR A 10 1.83 4.78 -12.87
N HIS A 11 3.10 4.47 -13.14
CA HIS A 11 3.66 3.14 -12.92
C HIS A 11 4.47 3.07 -11.62
N ASN A 12 4.69 4.19 -10.92
CA ASN A 12 5.39 4.27 -9.64
C ASN A 12 4.38 4.04 -8.50
N LEU A 13 4.33 2.81 -8.03
CA LEU A 13 3.42 2.40 -6.96
C LEU A 13 3.75 3.06 -5.62
N GLY A 14 5.04 3.26 -5.34
CA GLY A 14 5.53 3.79 -4.06
C GLY A 14 5.07 5.22 -3.76
N SER A 15 4.70 5.99 -4.78
CA SER A 15 4.29 7.40 -4.65
C SER A 15 2.78 7.58 -4.48
N VAL A 16 1.95 6.66 -4.99
CA VAL A 16 0.49 6.80 -4.99
C VAL A 16 -0.09 7.04 -3.59
N PRO A 17 0.32 6.31 -2.54
CA PRO A 17 -0.24 6.51 -1.21
C PRO A 17 0.10 7.84 -0.56
N GLU A 18 1.12 8.54 -1.07
CA GLU A 18 1.55 9.86 -0.59
C GLU A 18 0.74 10.99 -1.23
N PHE A 19 0.36 10.85 -2.50
CA PHE A 19 -0.21 11.94 -3.30
C PHE A 19 -1.67 11.79 -3.68
N CYS A 20 -2.26 10.60 -3.55
CA CYS A 20 -3.62 10.34 -4.00
C CYS A 20 -4.52 9.94 -2.82
N ASP A 21 -5.74 10.49 -2.80
CA ASP A 21 -6.78 10.09 -1.84
C ASP A 21 -7.56 8.86 -2.32
N ARG A 22 -7.61 8.65 -3.65
CA ARG A 22 -8.33 7.56 -4.31
C ARG A 22 -7.47 6.86 -5.34
N ALA A 23 -7.72 5.57 -5.55
CA ALA A 23 -7.06 4.77 -6.57
C ALA A 23 -8.06 3.96 -7.41
N VAL A 24 -7.66 3.68 -8.65
CA VAL A 24 -8.32 2.71 -9.53
C VAL A 24 -7.24 1.78 -10.06
N LEU A 25 -7.34 0.49 -9.74
CA LEU A 25 -6.45 -0.54 -10.26
C LEU A 25 -7.07 -1.18 -11.49
N LEU A 26 -6.27 -1.28 -12.55
CA LEU A 26 -6.70 -1.70 -13.87
C LEU A 26 -5.81 -2.85 -14.38
N ASN A 27 -6.41 -3.89 -14.95
CA ASN A 27 -5.73 -4.87 -15.80
C ASN A 27 -6.71 -5.30 -16.90
N LYS A 28 -6.67 -4.58 -18.03
CA LYS A 28 -7.66 -4.63 -19.14
C LYS A 28 -9.12 -4.33 -18.73
N THR A 29 -9.41 -4.36 -17.44
CA THR A 29 -10.68 -4.15 -16.75
C THR A 29 -10.41 -3.47 -15.41
N VAL A 30 -11.44 -2.86 -14.81
CA VAL A 30 -11.36 -2.32 -13.44
C VAL A 30 -11.33 -3.48 -12.46
N LEU A 31 -10.27 -3.56 -11.67
CA LEU A 31 -10.09 -4.58 -10.64
C LEU A 31 -10.58 -4.10 -9.27
N ALA A 32 -10.27 -2.84 -8.93
CA ALA A 32 -10.65 -2.21 -7.67
C ALA A 32 -10.69 -0.68 -7.84
N SER A 33 -11.59 -0.01 -7.10
CA SER A 33 -11.80 1.44 -7.15
C SER A 33 -12.32 1.92 -5.79
N GLY A 34 -11.76 3.01 -5.25
CA GLY A 34 -12.07 3.46 -3.90
C GLY A 34 -10.97 4.31 -3.27
N PRO A 35 -11.05 4.56 -1.95
CA PRO A 35 -9.96 5.13 -1.16
C PRO A 35 -8.67 4.33 -1.34
N VAL A 36 -7.51 5.01 -1.25
CA VAL A 36 -6.23 4.32 -1.39
C VAL A 36 -6.08 3.21 -0.35
N GLU A 37 -6.48 3.40 0.91
CA GLU A 37 -6.31 2.37 1.94
C GLU A 37 -7.06 1.06 1.67
N GLU A 38 -8.17 1.11 0.94
CA GLU A 38 -8.99 -0.06 0.58
C GLU A 38 -8.51 -0.71 -0.73
N VAL A 39 -8.00 0.10 -1.66
CA VAL A 39 -7.63 -0.33 -3.01
C VAL A 39 -6.19 -0.82 -3.08
N PHE A 40 -5.24 -0.10 -2.46
CA PHE A 40 -3.80 -0.38 -2.49
C PHE A 40 -3.40 -1.51 -1.52
N THR A 41 -4.07 -2.64 -1.67
CA THR A 41 -3.79 -3.87 -0.93
C THR A 41 -2.94 -4.81 -1.76
N GLU A 42 -2.14 -5.61 -1.09
CA GLU A 42 -1.26 -6.57 -1.74
C GLU A 42 -1.99 -7.56 -2.69
N PRO A 43 -3.16 -8.13 -2.34
CA PRO A 43 -3.92 -8.99 -3.26
C PRO A 43 -4.36 -8.26 -4.53
N ASN A 44 -4.76 -6.99 -4.41
CA ASN A 44 -5.20 -6.18 -5.55
C ASN A 44 -4.02 -5.80 -6.46
N LEU A 45 -2.90 -5.37 -5.88
CA LEU A 45 -1.68 -5.05 -6.63
C LEU A 45 -1.13 -6.29 -7.34
N THR A 46 -1.16 -7.46 -6.69
CA THR A 46 -0.72 -8.71 -7.31
C THR A 46 -1.57 -9.06 -8.54
N LYS A 47 -2.90 -8.88 -8.46
CA LYS A 47 -3.81 -9.09 -9.61
C LYS A 47 -3.61 -8.06 -10.72
N ALA A 48 -3.31 -6.82 -10.37
CA ALA A 48 -3.11 -5.73 -11.32
C ALA A 48 -1.80 -5.88 -12.11
N PHE A 49 -0.71 -6.25 -11.43
CA PHE A 49 0.64 -6.22 -11.99
C PHE A 49 1.24 -7.61 -12.29
N GLY A 50 0.52 -8.70 -12.00
CA GLY A 50 0.74 -10.00 -12.64
C GLY A 50 2.14 -10.62 -12.50
N GLY A 51 2.86 -10.32 -11.42
CA GLY A 51 4.19 -10.89 -11.13
C GLY A 51 5.40 -10.09 -11.64
N VAL A 52 5.19 -8.89 -12.20
CA VAL A 52 6.31 -7.97 -12.56
C VAL A 52 6.89 -7.27 -11.32
N LEU A 53 6.16 -7.27 -10.21
CA LEU A 53 6.61 -6.69 -8.96
C LEU A 53 7.68 -7.60 -8.33
N ARG A 54 8.84 -7.03 -8.02
CA ARG A 54 9.87 -7.73 -7.25
C ARG A 54 9.36 -7.84 -5.82
N GLN A 55 9.02 -9.06 -5.42
CA GLN A 55 8.60 -9.39 -4.07
C GLN A 55 9.82 -9.82 -3.25
N PHE A 56 10.20 -9.03 -2.25
CA PHE A 56 11.16 -9.49 -1.24
C PHE A 56 10.38 -9.95 -0.01
N HIS A 57 10.54 -11.24 0.28
CA HIS A 57 10.09 -11.84 1.51
C HIS A 57 11.31 -12.00 2.42
N PHE A 58 11.30 -11.34 3.56
CA PHE A 58 12.31 -11.57 4.57
C PHE A 58 11.87 -12.78 5.40
N GLU A 59 12.63 -13.89 5.32
CA GLU A 59 12.37 -15.08 6.16
C GLU A 59 12.58 -14.78 7.65
N HIS A 60 13.39 -13.76 7.97
CA HIS A 60 13.57 -13.23 9.32
C HIS A 60 13.55 -11.69 9.30
N SER A 61 12.67 -11.09 10.11
CA SER A 61 12.66 -9.65 10.38
C SER A 61 13.81 -9.29 11.31
N THR A 62 14.53 -8.21 11.02
CA THR A 62 15.52 -7.59 11.93
C THR A 62 14.88 -6.57 12.88
N ILE A 63 13.55 -6.44 12.85
CA ILE A 63 12.77 -5.66 13.80
C ILE A 63 12.65 -6.50 15.10
N GLN A 64 12.96 -5.90 16.25
CA GLN A 64 13.36 -6.60 17.48
C GLN A 64 12.29 -7.52 18.13
N ASN A 65 12.78 -8.40 19.02
CA ASN A 65 12.22 -9.65 19.56
C ASN A 65 10.81 -9.70 20.20
N HIS A 66 9.99 -8.64 20.21
CA HIS A 66 8.55 -8.80 20.50
C HIS A 66 7.73 -9.11 19.23
N ASP A 67 8.41 -9.22 18.08
CA ASP A 67 7.79 -9.24 16.76
C ASP A 67 7.79 -10.60 16.09
N GLY A 68 6.61 -11.24 16.10
CA GLY A 68 6.23 -12.21 15.07
C GLY A 68 5.89 -11.55 13.72
N ARG A 69 6.66 -10.53 13.29
CA ARG A 69 6.35 -9.69 12.12
C ARG A 69 7.07 -10.22 10.86
N GLN A 70 6.32 -10.71 9.88
CA GLN A 70 6.82 -10.90 8.52
C GLN A 70 6.69 -9.56 7.77
N VAL A 71 7.76 -9.10 7.12
CA VAL A 71 7.76 -7.88 6.29
C VAL A 71 7.84 -8.29 4.83
N ARG A 72 6.94 -7.72 4.01
CA ARG A 72 6.91 -7.96 2.57
C ARG A 72 7.13 -6.66 1.82
N VAL A 73 8.04 -6.69 0.85
CA VAL A 73 8.36 -5.53 0.02
C VAL A 73 7.95 -5.81 -1.42
N LEU A 74 7.14 -4.92 -2.01
CA LEU A 74 6.77 -4.93 -3.42
C LEU A 74 7.38 -3.69 -4.09
N THR A 75 8.14 -3.86 -5.18
CA THR A 75 8.73 -2.74 -5.92
C THR A 75 8.70 -2.96 -7.43
N ASP A 76 8.61 -1.86 -8.18
CA ASP A 76 8.53 -1.76 -9.64
C ASP A 76 9.83 -1.27 -10.32
N ASP A 77 10.89 -1.04 -9.54
CA ASP A 77 12.22 -0.44 -9.85
C ASP A 77 12.46 0.98 -9.26
N GLU A 78 11.45 1.59 -8.64
CA GLU A 78 11.60 2.90 -7.97
C GLU A 78 11.50 2.80 -6.44
N ARG A 79 10.38 3.22 -5.84
CA ARG A 79 10.19 3.24 -4.39
C ARG A 79 9.47 1.98 -3.93
N PRO A 80 10.01 1.23 -2.95
CA PRO A 80 9.34 0.04 -2.43
C PRO A 80 8.06 0.39 -1.66
N LEU A 81 7.00 -0.38 -1.89
CA LEU A 81 5.86 -0.48 -0.99
C LEU A 81 6.15 -1.54 0.08
N VAL A 82 5.86 -1.21 1.33
CA VAL A 82 6.08 -2.09 2.47
C VAL A 82 4.74 -2.52 3.04
N PHE A 83 4.54 -3.81 3.21
CA PHE A 83 3.35 -4.38 3.84
C PHE A 83 3.72 -5.06 5.15
N GLY A 84 2.91 -4.79 6.18
CA GLY A 84 2.98 -5.46 7.48
C GLY A 84 2.34 -6.85 7.47
N LYS A 85 2.31 -7.50 8.64
CA LYS A 85 1.88 -8.90 8.85
C LYS A 85 0.50 -9.23 8.26
N ASP A 86 -0.42 -8.27 8.25
CA ASP A 86 -1.81 -8.46 7.82
C ASP A 86 -2.10 -7.91 6.42
N GLY A 87 -1.05 -7.64 5.63
CA GLY A 87 -1.18 -7.08 4.29
C GLY A 87 -1.59 -5.60 4.28
N HIS A 88 -1.52 -4.94 5.44
CA HIS A 88 -1.74 -3.50 5.53
C HIS A 88 -0.53 -2.75 4.98
N LEU A 89 -0.79 -1.66 4.26
CA LEU A 89 0.24 -0.78 3.74
C LEU A 89 0.88 0.03 4.88
N GLU A 90 2.22 0.03 4.92
CA GLU A 90 3.02 0.84 5.82
C GLU A 90 3.45 2.15 5.14
N TYR A 91 3.40 3.23 5.92
CA TYR A 91 3.74 4.58 5.46
C TYR A 91 5.03 5.06 6.14
N LYS A 92 5.90 5.71 5.37
CA LYS A 92 7.12 6.33 5.90
C LYS A 92 6.81 7.54 6.79
N ASP A 93 5.79 8.33 6.42
CA ASP A 93 5.25 9.45 7.18
C ASP A 93 3.78 9.18 7.53
N ARG A 94 3.47 9.27 8.82
CA ARG A 94 2.14 8.99 9.38
C ARG A 94 1.31 10.24 9.63
N THR A 95 1.88 11.43 9.40
CA THR A 95 1.19 12.71 9.57
C THR A 95 -0.03 12.77 8.64
N GLY A 96 -1.20 13.16 9.18
CA GLY A 96 -2.47 13.22 8.43
C GLY A 96 -3.17 11.87 8.22
N ARG A 97 -2.66 10.79 8.82
CA ARG A 97 -3.25 9.43 8.77
C ARG A 97 -3.57 8.90 10.18
N GLU A 98 -3.76 9.80 11.15
CA GLU A 98 -3.90 9.47 12.56
C GLU A 98 -5.12 8.58 12.83
N ASP A 99 -6.25 8.89 12.20
CA ASP A 99 -7.49 8.12 12.38
C ASP A 99 -7.34 6.69 11.83
N LEU A 100 -6.68 6.55 10.69
CA LEU A 100 -6.40 5.26 10.07
C LEU A 100 -5.43 4.41 10.91
N VAL A 101 -4.46 5.03 11.58
CA VAL A 101 -3.55 4.35 12.52
C VAL A 101 -4.29 3.95 13.81
N LYS A 102 -5.20 4.79 14.32
CA LYS A 102 -6.01 4.49 15.51
C LYS A 102 -6.95 3.33 15.30
N THR A 103 -7.75 3.33 14.22
CA THR A 103 -8.67 2.23 13.90
C THR A 103 -7.94 0.89 13.81
N ARG A 104 -6.73 0.86 13.24
CA ARG A 104 -5.91 -0.36 13.15
C ARG A 104 -5.37 -0.84 14.50
N SER A 105 -5.09 0.09 15.42
CA SER A 105 -4.61 -0.26 16.77
C SER A 105 -5.74 -0.88 17.60
N GLU A 106 -6.97 -0.37 17.43
CA GLU A 106 -8.17 -0.84 18.13
C GLU A 106 -8.66 -2.22 17.65
N GLU A 107 -8.39 -2.60 16.40
CA GLU A 107 -8.73 -3.93 15.85
C GLU A 107 -7.76 -5.05 16.32
N GLN A 108 -6.64 -4.71 16.96
CA GLN A 108 -5.61 -5.66 17.41
C GLN A 108 -5.59 -5.93 18.92
N ASP A 109 -6.45 -5.27 19.71
CA ASP A 109 -6.70 -5.53 21.14
C ASP A 109 -7.88 -6.52 21.35
#